data_AF-A0A3C1AB97-F1
#
_entry.id   AF-A0A3C1AB97-F1
#
_cell.length_a   1.000
_cell.length_b   1.000
_cell.length_c   1.000
_cell.angle_alpha   90.00
_cell.angle_beta   90.00
_cell.angle_gamma   90.00
#
_symmetry.space_group_name_H-M   'P 1'
#
loop_
_entity.id
_entity.type
_entity.pdbx_description
1 polymer ?
#
loop_
_entity_poly.entity_id
_entity_poly.type
_entity_poly.pdbx_seq_one_letter_code
_entity_poly.pdbx_strand_id
1 'polypeptide(L)'
;MRTKIFHSVKLSLILLSTFCFFTLQTFNCSAQEVILKLHVRGVAESKVSLMPLYSANAYKTILEKSGIKNGKTDSIIISNTNLPGEFVLRFDYKENETSSPYPCEKYIIINDQDLELWVNPMYCNNNDSTYFQKDEKENTVFAYFNQENNKRKEKLGLLQNFLLNYDDTQSEFYQQGIEEYEKRRNNYNQWLKEQTTKYNDLFMSHIFQFHYVPQSDFKGDEFARMQSVLSHYFDGIDFNDTFLLHTKDLTNFITTYVNMYAS
;
A
#
# COMPACT_ATOMS: atom_id res chain seq x y z
N MET A 1 62.52 -26.04 -26.34
CA MET A 1 62.25 -25.41 -25.03
C MET A 1 61.75 -23.95 -25.16
N ARG A 2 60.90 -23.63 -26.16
CA ARG A 2 60.40 -22.26 -26.43
C ARG A 2 58.87 -22.12 -26.42
N THR A 3 58.14 -23.22 -26.31
CA THR A 3 56.67 -23.26 -26.44
C THR A 3 55.90 -23.08 -25.13
N LYS A 4 56.54 -23.22 -23.96
CA LYS A 4 55.86 -23.09 -22.66
C LYS A 4 55.71 -21.64 -22.16
N ILE A 5 56.50 -20.69 -22.67
CA ILE A 5 56.51 -19.30 -22.16
C ILE A 5 55.35 -18.48 -22.75
N PHE A 6 54.92 -18.75 -23.99
CA PHE A 6 53.84 -17.99 -24.64
C PHE A 6 52.44 -18.30 -24.08
N HIS A 7 52.23 -19.48 -23.47
CA HIS A 7 50.94 -19.82 -22.86
C HIS A 7 50.73 -19.13 -21.50
N SER A 8 51.78 -18.95 -20.68
CA SER A 8 51.61 -18.32 -19.36
C SER A 8 51.31 -16.82 -19.48
N VAL A 9 51.87 -16.13 -20.47
CA VAL A 9 51.64 -14.69 -20.67
C VAL A 9 50.20 -14.40 -21.16
N LYS A 10 49.63 -15.26 -22.02
CA LYS A 10 48.22 -15.12 -22.45
C LYS A 10 47.23 -15.41 -21.32
N LEU A 11 47.52 -16.40 -20.48
CA LEU A 11 46.64 -16.73 -19.34
C LEU A 11 46.66 -15.62 -18.28
N SER A 12 47.83 -15.04 -17.99
CA SER A 12 47.95 -13.90 -17.07
C SER A 12 47.30 -12.63 -17.59
N LEU A 13 47.32 -12.36 -18.91
CA LEU A 13 46.62 -11.20 -19.48
C LEU A 13 45.09 -11.35 -19.42
N ILE A 14 44.57 -12.56 -19.66
CA ILE A 14 43.12 -12.83 -19.59
C ILE A 14 42.62 -12.75 -18.15
N LEU A 15 43.38 -13.25 -17.17
CA LEU A 15 43.04 -13.12 -15.75
C LEU A 15 43.09 -11.65 -15.26
N LEU A 16 44.03 -10.84 -15.75
CA LEU A 16 44.07 -9.41 -15.41
C LEU A 16 42.88 -8.64 -16.01
N SER A 17 42.47 -9.01 -17.24
CA SER A 17 41.31 -8.39 -17.91
C SER A 17 39.97 -8.77 -17.27
N THR A 18 39.84 -9.98 -16.71
CA THR A 18 38.62 -10.39 -15.98
C THR A 18 38.57 -9.80 -14.57
N PHE A 19 39.72 -9.59 -13.91
CA PHE A 19 39.77 -8.96 -12.60
C PHE A 19 39.44 -7.46 -12.66
N CYS A 20 39.89 -6.74 -13.69
CA CYS A 20 39.55 -5.31 -13.87
C CYS A 20 38.08 -5.05 -14.25
N PHE A 21 37.38 -6.03 -14.85
CA PHE A 21 35.96 -5.89 -15.17
C PHE A 21 35.05 -6.09 -13.94
N PHE A 22 35.52 -6.80 -12.91
CA PHE A 22 34.75 -7.03 -11.69
C PHE A 22 34.88 -5.91 -10.65
N THR A 23 35.91 -5.07 -10.71
CA THR A 23 36.15 -4.02 -9.70
C THR A 23 35.53 -2.66 -10.02
N LEU A 24 34.82 -2.52 -11.16
CA LEU A 24 34.21 -1.24 -11.59
C LEU A 24 32.68 -1.21 -11.48
N GLN A 25 32.06 -2.22 -10.88
CA GLN A 25 30.67 -2.12 -10.44
C GLN A 25 30.62 -1.41 -9.09
N THR A 26 30.97 -0.11 -9.09
CA THR A 26 30.49 0.79 -8.04
C THR A 26 28.97 0.84 -8.20
N PHE A 27 28.26 0.05 -7.40
CA PHE A 27 26.85 0.30 -7.12
C PHE A 27 26.80 1.70 -6.50
N ASN A 28 26.50 2.70 -7.32
CA ASN A 28 25.98 3.96 -6.82
C ASN A 28 24.61 3.63 -6.22
N CYS A 29 24.60 3.18 -4.97
CA CYS A 29 23.45 3.28 -4.11
C CYS A 29 23.29 4.78 -3.83
N SER A 30 22.77 5.50 -4.82
CA SER A 30 22.26 6.85 -4.58
C SER A 30 21.04 6.64 -3.71
N ALA A 31 21.17 6.93 -2.41
CA ALA A 31 20.02 7.09 -1.54
C ALA A 31 19.19 8.24 -2.15
N GLN A 32 18.17 7.88 -2.93
CA GLN A 32 17.34 8.83 -3.65
C GLN A 32 16.25 9.34 -2.72
N GLU A 33 16.53 10.46 -2.05
CA GLU A 33 15.55 11.16 -1.23
C GLU A 33 14.34 11.56 -2.07
N VAL A 34 13.15 11.53 -1.47
CA VAL A 34 11.91 11.97 -2.10
C VAL A 34 11.47 13.30 -1.53
N ILE A 35 11.11 14.24 -2.41
CA ILE A 35 10.63 15.56 -2.04
C ILE A 35 9.10 15.56 -2.09
N LEU A 36 8.47 15.86 -0.96
CA LEU A 36 7.06 16.21 -0.88
C LEU A 36 6.90 17.73 -0.82
N LYS A 37 6.47 18.31 -1.93
CA LYS A 37 6.14 19.73 -2.05
C LYS A 37 4.67 19.97 -1.71
N LEU A 38 4.40 20.91 -0.81
CA LEU A 38 3.07 21.21 -0.29
C LEU A 38 2.66 22.62 -0.67
N HIS A 39 1.53 22.77 -1.36
CA HIS A 39 0.91 24.06 -1.67
C HIS A 39 -0.31 24.26 -0.76
N VAL A 40 -0.13 25.02 0.31
CA VAL A 40 -1.16 25.22 1.33
C VAL A 40 -2.02 26.44 0.99
N ARG A 41 -3.34 26.28 1.04
CA ARG A 41 -4.31 27.37 0.82
C ARG A 41 -5.47 27.33 1.83
N GLY A 42 -6.18 28.45 1.96
CA GLY A 42 -7.46 28.51 2.67
C GLY A 42 -7.38 28.58 4.20
N VAL A 43 -6.17 28.67 4.76
CA VAL A 43 -5.91 28.79 6.21
C VAL A 43 -4.83 29.86 6.43
N ALA A 44 -4.81 30.51 7.59
CA ALA A 44 -3.80 31.53 7.92
C ALA A 44 -2.39 30.93 7.99
N GLU A 45 -2.24 29.83 8.73
CA GLU A 45 -1.01 29.06 8.82
C GLU A 45 -1.32 27.58 9.11
N SER A 46 -0.37 26.70 8.78
CA SER A 46 -0.43 25.30 9.15
C SER A 46 0.94 24.78 9.54
N LYS A 47 0.94 23.93 10.57
CA LYS A 47 2.02 23.00 10.85
C LYS A 47 1.70 21.67 10.21
N VAL A 48 2.66 21.10 9.49
CA VAL A 48 2.52 19.82 8.81
C VAL A 48 3.50 18.82 9.41
N SER A 49 2.98 17.69 9.85
CA SER A 49 3.74 16.56 10.38
C SER A 49 3.52 15.33 9.48
N LEU A 50 4.60 14.61 9.19
CA LEU A 50 4.56 13.33 8.48
C LEU A 50 4.79 12.20 9.48
N MET A 51 3.89 11.21 9.47
CA MET A 51 3.92 10.06 10.38
C MET A 51 3.76 8.77 9.57
N PRO A 52 4.65 7.77 9.70
CA PRO A 52 4.44 6.48 9.06
C PRO A 52 3.28 5.73 9.73
N LEU A 53 2.64 4.83 9.00
CA LEU A 53 1.56 3.97 9.49
C LEU A 53 1.98 2.53 9.77
N TYR A 54 3.27 2.24 9.60
CA TYR A 54 3.84 0.91 9.70
C TYR A 54 4.96 0.88 10.74
N SER A 55 5.38 -0.34 11.12
CA SER A 55 6.44 -0.62 12.10
C SER A 55 6.18 -0.12 13.53
N ALA A 56 7.15 -0.32 14.43
CA ALA A 56 7.15 0.20 15.81
C ALA A 56 7.17 1.75 15.90
N ASN A 57 7.35 2.43 14.78
CA ASN A 57 7.30 3.89 14.68
C ASN A 57 5.98 4.41 14.12
N ALA A 58 4.98 3.55 13.92
CA ALA A 58 3.64 3.96 13.49
C ALA A 58 3.14 5.13 14.35
N TYR A 59 2.59 6.15 13.69
CA TYR A 59 2.07 7.40 14.27
C TYR A 59 3.08 8.29 14.99
N LYS A 60 4.38 7.99 14.94
CA LYS A 60 5.42 8.92 15.45
C LYS A 60 5.80 9.91 14.36
N THR A 61 5.83 11.20 14.69
CA THR A 61 6.29 12.24 13.77
C THR A 61 7.76 12.00 13.40
N ILE A 62 8.01 11.78 12.11
CA ILE A 62 9.37 11.62 11.56
C ILE A 62 9.90 12.93 10.97
N LEU A 63 9.01 13.79 10.48
CA LEU A 63 9.33 15.08 9.88
C LEU A 63 8.22 16.09 10.20
N GLU A 64 8.62 17.35 10.38
CA GLU A 64 7.69 18.45 10.68
C GLU A 64 8.13 19.75 9.99
N LYS A 65 7.15 20.51 9.49
CA LYS A 65 7.32 21.89 9.01
C LYS A 65 6.25 22.76 9.64
N SER A 66 6.66 23.85 10.29
CA SER A 66 5.77 24.78 10.98
C SER A 66 5.63 26.10 10.22
N GLY A 67 4.48 26.76 10.35
CA GLY A 67 4.28 28.13 9.88
C GLY A 67 4.10 28.26 8.36
N ILE A 68 3.60 27.22 7.68
CA ILE A 68 3.29 27.29 6.25
C ILE A 68 2.06 28.18 6.07
N LYS A 69 2.24 29.36 5.50
CA LYS A 69 1.18 30.38 5.35
C LYS A 69 0.30 30.13 4.12
N ASN A 70 -0.87 30.77 4.09
CA ASN A 70 -1.77 30.77 2.94
C ASN A 70 -1.05 31.13 1.62
N GLY A 71 -1.26 30.32 0.58
CA GLY A 71 -0.70 30.53 -0.76
C GLY A 71 0.82 30.33 -0.83
N LYS A 72 1.43 29.74 0.21
CA LYS A 72 2.85 29.39 0.21
C LYS A 72 3.06 27.92 -0.10
N THR A 73 4.25 27.68 -0.62
CA THR A 73 4.77 26.36 -0.93
C THR A 73 5.92 26.06 0.01
N ASP A 74 5.92 24.87 0.62
CA ASP A 74 7.06 24.35 1.37
C ASP A 74 7.42 22.95 0.85
N SER A 75 8.55 22.40 1.28
CA SER A 75 9.01 21.08 0.89
C SER A 75 9.55 20.29 2.07
N ILE A 76 9.13 19.04 2.14
CA ILE A 76 9.58 18.04 3.11
C ILE A 76 10.45 17.04 2.35
N ILE A 77 11.69 16.85 2.79
CA ILE A 77 12.62 15.89 2.21
C ILE A 77 12.54 14.60 3.04
N ILE A 78 12.24 13.48 2.38
CA ILE A 78 12.00 12.20 3.01
C ILE A 78 13.15 11.26 2.67
N SER A 79 13.86 10.82 3.71
CA SER A 79 14.94 9.84 3.60
C SER A 79 14.41 8.47 3.14
N ASN A 80 15.18 7.79 2.28
CA ASN A 80 14.91 6.42 1.82
C ASN A 80 14.78 5.41 2.94
N THR A 81 15.35 5.67 4.11
CA THR A 81 15.17 4.80 5.29
C THR A 81 13.71 4.70 5.74
N ASN A 82 12.89 5.67 5.33
CA ASN A 82 11.46 5.69 5.58
C ASN A 82 10.65 5.26 4.35
N LEU A 83 11.26 4.85 3.24
CA LEU A 83 10.54 4.56 2.00
C LEU A 83 10.75 3.11 1.54
N PRO A 84 9.78 2.52 0.81
CA PRO A 84 8.42 3.05 0.63
C PRO A 84 7.58 2.95 1.91
N GLY A 85 6.39 3.53 1.89
CA GLY A 85 5.43 3.29 2.96
C GLY A 85 4.12 4.05 2.83
N GLU A 86 3.20 3.67 3.73
CA GLU A 86 1.98 4.42 4.02
C GLU A 86 2.22 5.45 5.13
N PHE A 87 1.68 6.66 4.95
CA PHE A 87 1.86 7.76 5.88
C PHE A 87 0.56 8.52 6.14
N VAL A 88 0.56 9.25 7.25
CA VAL A 88 -0.38 10.33 7.53
C VAL A 88 0.35 11.66 7.43
N LEU A 89 -0.17 12.54 6.59
CA LEU A 89 0.07 13.97 6.68
C LEU A 89 -0.94 14.59 7.63
N ARG A 90 -0.46 15.04 8.79
CA ARG A 90 -1.26 15.79 9.74
C ARG A 90 -1.00 17.28 9.58
N PHE A 91 -2.07 18.02 9.38
CA PHE A 91 -2.11 19.47 9.34
C PHE A 91 -2.71 19.98 10.64
N ASP A 92 -1.93 20.62 11.49
CA ASP A 92 -2.46 21.43 12.58
C ASP A 92 -2.58 22.88 12.05
N TYR A 93 -3.78 23.27 11.59
CA TYR A 93 -4.01 24.53 10.87
C TYR A 93 -4.78 25.56 11.69
N LYS A 94 -4.54 26.84 11.42
CA LYS A 94 -5.29 27.97 11.96
C LYS A 94 -6.15 28.60 10.87
N GLU A 95 -7.45 28.72 11.09
CA GLU A 95 -8.38 29.37 10.15
C GLU A 95 -8.04 30.85 9.97
N ASN A 96 -7.73 31.52 11.07
CA ASN A 96 -7.28 32.92 11.14
C ASN A 96 -6.11 33.05 12.14
N GLU A 97 -5.40 34.17 12.12
CA GLU A 97 -4.17 34.38 12.93
C GLU A 97 -4.39 34.17 14.44
N THR A 98 -5.61 34.47 14.93
CA THR A 98 -5.99 34.37 16.34
C THR A 98 -6.57 33.01 16.74
N SER A 99 -6.88 32.14 15.78
CA SER A 99 -7.53 30.85 16.06
C SER A 99 -6.57 29.85 16.69
N SER A 100 -7.13 28.96 17.52
CA SER A 100 -6.41 27.76 17.96
C SER A 100 -6.18 26.82 16.79
N PRO A 101 -5.07 26.06 16.76
CA PRO A 101 -4.84 25.06 15.72
C PRO A 101 -5.88 23.91 15.77
N TYR A 102 -6.38 23.52 14.60
CA TYR A 102 -7.27 22.38 14.39
C TYR A 102 -6.56 21.29 13.59
N PRO A 103 -6.72 20.01 13.93
CA PRO A 103 -6.11 18.92 13.19
C PRO A 103 -6.93 18.53 11.95
N CYS A 104 -6.25 18.25 10.84
CA CYS A 104 -6.78 17.48 9.72
C CYS A 104 -5.72 16.46 9.30
N GLU A 105 -6.14 15.23 8.99
CA GLU A 105 -5.23 14.16 8.61
C GLU A 105 -5.57 13.65 7.21
N LYS A 106 -4.54 13.48 6.39
CA LYS A 106 -4.63 12.89 5.06
C LYS A 106 -3.70 11.69 4.95
N TYR A 107 -4.27 10.55 4.56
CA TYR A 107 -3.53 9.35 4.22
C TYR A 107 -2.86 9.50 2.86
N ILE A 108 -1.58 9.18 2.77
CA ILE A 108 -0.81 9.21 1.53
C ILE A 108 0.14 8.00 1.45
N ILE A 109 0.46 7.59 0.23
CA ILE A 109 1.48 6.60 -0.08
C ILE A 109 2.68 7.31 -0.68
N ILE A 110 3.89 6.98 -0.23
CA ILE A 110 5.13 7.56 -0.74
C ILE A 110 6.11 6.43 -1.05
N ASN A 111 6.66 6.44 -2.26
CA ASN A 111 7.65 5.46 -2.72
C ASN A 111 8.89 6.19 -3.27
N ASP A 112 9.13 6.18 -4.58
CA ASP A 112 10.34 6.68 -5.23
C ASP A 112 10.10 7.93 -6.10
N GLN A 113 8.85 8.40 -6.17
CA GLN A 113 8.43 9.57 -6.94
C GLN A 113 8.30 10.81 -6.04
N ASP A 114 8.91 11.92 -6.45
CA ASP A 114 8.64 13.25 -5.89
C ASP A 114 7.15 13.59 -5.98
N LEU A 115 6.61 14.16 -4.90
CA LEU A 115 5.19 14.47 -4.77
C LEU A 115 4.96 15.97 -4.72
N GLU A 116 3.89 16.42 -5.35
CA GLU A 116 3.42 17.80 -5.29
C GLU A 116 1.92 17.79 -4.96
N LEU A 117 1.59 18.27 -3.77
CA LEU A 117 0.24 18.22 -3.21
C LEU A 117 -0.31 19.63 -3.01
N TRP A 118 -1.43 19.93 -3.68
CA TRP A 118 -2.24 21.11 -3.40
C TRP A 118 -3.28 20.73 -2.36
N VAL A 119 -3.35 21.47 -1.26
CA VAL A 119 -4.22 21.12 -0.13
C VAL A 119 -4.81 22.36 0.52
N ASN A 120 -6.11 22.28 0.82
CA ASN A 120 -6.74 23.12 1.83
C ASN A 120 -6.87 22.30 3.13
N PRO A 121 -6.09 22.61 4.19
CA PRO A 121 -6.12 21.83 5.42
C PRO A 121 -7.49 21.68 6.06
N MET A 122 -8.37 22.69 5.97
CA MET A 122 -9.75 22.60 6.48
C MET A 122 -10.58 21.50 5.78
N TYR A 123 -10.22 21.16 4.54
CA TYR A 123 -10.91 20.20 3.70
C TYR A 123 -9.92 19.16 3.13
N CYS A 124 -8.94 18.74 3.92
CA CYS A 124 -7.83 17.89 3.44
C CYS A 124 -8.28 16.52 2.89
N ASN A 125 -9.48 16.08 3.30
CA ASN A 125 -10.13 14.83 2.88
C ASN A 125 -11.17 15.03 1.75
N ASN A 126 -11.34 16.24 1.23
CA ASN A 126 -12.19 16.52 0.08
C ASN A 126 -11.34 16.59 -1.21
N ASN A 127 -11.73 15.80 -2.22
CA ASN A 127 -11.04 15.70 -3.51
C ASN A 127 -11.03 17.01 -4.30
N ASP A 128 -12.06 17.87 -4.14
CA ASP A 128 -12.10 19.17 -4.83
C ASP A 128 -11.13 20.19 -4.19
N SER A 129 -10.73 19.92 -2.96
CA SER A 129 -9.85 20.78 -2.16
C SER A 129 -8.42 20.30 -2.12
N THR A 130 -8.19 19.03 -2.46
CA THR A 130 -6.91 18.35 -2.27
C THR A 130 -6.58 17.40 -3.41
N TYR A 131 -5.48 17.63 -4.12
CA TYR A 131 -5.08 16.84 -5.28
C TYR A 131 -3.55 16.82 -5.46
N PHE A 132 -3.05 15.72 -6.03
CA PHE A 132 -1.66 15.54 -6.40
C PHE A 132 -1.36 16.07 -7.82
N GLN A 133 -0.09 16.09 -8.20
CA GLN A 133 0.32 16.30 -9.57
C GLN A 133 -0.30 15.26 -10.52
N LYS A 134 -0.48 15.65 -11.79
CA LYS A 134 -1.24 14.88 -12.78
C LYS A 134 -0.70 13.47 -13.03
N ASP A 135 0.60 13.28 -12.87
CA ASP A 135 1.34 12.05 -13.15
C ASP A 135 1.78 11.30 -11.88
N GLU A 136 1.18 11.64 -10.73
CA GLU A 136 1.36 10.88 -9.50
C GLU A 136 0.83 9.46 -9.67
N LYS A 137 1.63 8.45 -9.28
CA LYS A 137 1.32 7.05 -9.55
C LYS A 137 0.66 6.32 -8.37
N GLU A 138 1.31 6.32 -7.21
CA GLU A 138 0.96 5.47 -6.07
C GLU A 138 -0.45 5.76 -5.56
N ASN A 139 -0.73 7.03 -5.24
CA ASN A 139 -2.00 7.48 -4.67
C ASN A 139 -3.13 7.44 -5.70
N THR A 140 -2.83 7.75 -6.97
CA THR A 140 -3.80 7.66 -8.07
C THR A 140 -4.25 6.22 -8.31
N VAL A 141 -3.32 5.27 -8.39
CA VAL A 141 -3.67 3.85 -8.56
C VAL A 141 -4.38 3.34 -7.32
N PHE A 142 -3.99 3.77 -6.12
CA PHE A 142 -4.67 3.40 -4.87
C PHE A 142 -6.11 3.89 -4.82
N ALA A 143 -6.36 5.15 -5.19
CA ALA A 143 -7.71 5.71 -5.27
C ALA A 143 -8.58 4.95 -6.27
N TYR A 144 -8.05 4.67 -7.46
CA TYR A 144 -8.74 3.87 -8.48
C TYR A 144 -9.05 2.45 -7.97
N PHE A 145 -8.06 1.76 -7.43
CA PHE A 145 -8.22 0.41 -6.91
C PHE A 145 -9.30 0.37 -5.83
N ASN A 146 -9.25 1.26 -4.84
CA ASN A 146 -10.23 1.29 -3.75
C ASN A 146 -11.66 1.49 -4.27
N GLN A 147 -11.84 2.38 -5.25
CA GLN A 147 -13.15 2.60 -5.85
C GLN A 147 -13.70 1.32 -6.51
N GLU A 148 -12.89 0.65 -7.32
CA GLU A 148 -13.30 -0.57 -8.03
C GLU A 148 -13.45 -1.77 -7.08
N ASN A 149 -12.56 -1.88 -6.11
CA ASN A 149 -12.60 -2.89 -5.06
C ASN A 149 -13.92 -2.81 -4.27
N ASN A 150 -14.30 -1.62 -3.82
CA ASN A 150 -15.54 -1.41 -3.07
C ASN A 150 -16.78 -1.83 -3.89
N LYS A 151 -16.87 -1.42 -5.16
CA LYS A 151 -17.98 -1.81 -6.05
C LYS A 151 -18.07 -3.32 -6.24
N ARG A 152 -16.93 -4.01 -6.34
CA ARG A 152 -16.90 -5.47 -6.52
C ARG A 152 -17.26 -6.20 -5.24
N LYS A 153 -16.72 -5.76 -4.10
CA LYS A 153 -16.98 -6.36 -2.79
C LYS A 153 -18.41 -6.14 -2.29
N GLU A 154 -19.04 -5.02 -2.63
CA GLU A 154 -20.44 -4.75 -2.26
C GLU A 154 -21.37 -5.90 -2.68
N LYS A 155 -21.26 -6.33 -3.94
CA LYS A 155 -22.08 -7.40 -4.49
C LYS A 155 -21.78 -8.77 -3.86
N LEU A 156 -20.52 -9.03 -3.51
CA LEU A 156 -20.12 -10.23 -2.78
C LEU A 156 -20.68 -10.22 -1.36
N GLY A 157 -20.64 -9.08 -0.68
CA GLY A 157 -21.16 -8.91 0.67
C GLY A 157 -22.68 -9.13 0.74
N LEU A 158 -23.44 -8.69 -0.26
CA LEU A 158 -24.88 -8.96 -0.33
C LEU A 158 -25.18 -10.47 -0.44
N LEU A 159 -24.44 -11.19 -1.29
CA LEU A 159 -24.59 -12.65 -1.42
C LEU A 159 -24.14 -13.37 -0.16
N GLN A 160 -23.04 -12.95 0.45
CA GLN A 160 -22.58 -13.51 1.72
C GLN A 160 -23.62 -13.33 2.83
N ASN A 161 -24.23 -12.14 2.93
CA ASN A 161 -25.29 -11.88 3.90
C ASN A 161 -26.49 -12.80 3.68
N PHE A 162 -26.93 -12.95 2.42
CA PHE A 162 -27.97 -13.92 2.07
C PHE A 162 -27.60 -15.34 2.53
N LEU A 163 -26.40 -15.83 2.21
CA LEU A 163 -25.96 -17.18 2.54
C LEU A 163 -25.82 -17.44 4.05
N LEU A 164 -25.56 -16.39 4.84
CA LEU A 164 -25.46 -16.50 6.30
C LEU A 164 -26.81 -16.50 7.01
N ASN A 165 -27.84 -15.89 6.42
CA ASN A 165 -29.11 -15.63 7.11
C ASN A 165 -30.31 -16.39 6.52
N TYR A 166 -30.15 -17.06 5.38
CA TYR A 166 -31.22 -17.86 4.78
C TYR A 166 -31.45 -19.16 5.55
N ASP A 167 -32.71 -19.48 5.83
CA ASP A 167 -33.13 -20.57 6.70
C ASP A 167 -33.18 -21.93 5.99
N ASP A 168 -33.68 -21.98 4.75
CA ASP A 168 -33.74 -23.22 3.97
C ASP A 168 -32.46 -23.49 3.17
N THR A 169 -31.44 -23.97 3.87
CA THR A 169 -30.11 -24.29 3.30
C THR A 169 -30.11 -25.49 2.34
N GLN A 170 -31.17 -26.29 2.32
CA GLN A 170 -31.30 -27.45 1.42
C GLN A 170 -32.03 -27.12 0.12
N SER A 171 -32.66 -25.94 0.03
CA SER A 171 -33.34 -25.48 -1.17
C SER A 171 -32.40 -25.33 -2.37
N GLU A 172 -32.96 -25.53 -3.57
CA GLU A 172 -32.27 -25.23 -4.82
C GLU A 172 -31.83 -23.77 -4.90
N PHE A 173 -32.66 -22.85 -4.37
CA PHE A 173 -32.36 -21.42 -4.33
C PHE A 173 -31.09 -21.11 -3.51
N TYR A 174 -30.92 -21.75 -2.35
CA TYR A 174 -29.71 -21.61 -1.56
C TYR A 174 -28.48 -22.16 -2.28
N GLN A 175 -28.59 -23.34 -2.90
CA GLN A 175 -27.49 -23.94 -3.67
C GLN A 175 -27.07 -23.07 -4.85
N GLN A 176 -28.01 -22.49 -5.59
CA GLN A 176 -27.73 -21.50 -6.65
C GLN A 176 -27.03 -20.24 -6.09
N GLY A 177 -27.40 -19.82 -4.87
CA GLY A 177 -26.72 -18.73 -4.17
C GLY A 177 -25.24 -19.02 -3.88
N ILE A 178 -24.93 -20.25 -3.45
CA ILE A 178 -23.54 -20.70 -3.22
C ILE A 178 -22.75 -20.66 -4.54
N GLU A 179 -23.32 -21.20 -5.61
CA GLU A 179 -22.68 -21.23 -6.93
C GLU A 179 -22.36 -19.83 -7.45
N GLU A 180 -23.31 -18.89 -7.36
CA GLU A 180 -23.09 -17.51 -7.78
C GLU A 180 -22.08 -16.77 -6.87
N TYR A 181 -22.09 -17.04 -5.55
CA TYR A 181 -21.09 -16.50 -4.63
C TYR A 181 -19.68 -16.96 -5.01
N GLU A 182 -19.47 -18.27 -5.18
CA GLU A 182 -18.15 -18.84 -5.50
C GLU A 182 -17.66 -18.36 -6.87
N LYS A 183 -18.54 -18.31 -7.87
CA LYS A 183 -18.22 -17.74 -9.19
C LYS A 183 -17.75 -16.29 -9.06
N ARG A 184 -18.43 -15.45 -8.28
CA ARG A 184 -18.04 -14.05 -8.09
C ARG A 184 -16.77 -13.91 -7.27
N ARG A 185 -16.58 -14.74 -6.26
CA ARG A 185 -15.36 -14.76 -5.43
C ARG A 185 -14.15 -15.06 -6.29
N ASN A 186 -14.24 -16.09 -7.13
CA ASN A 186 -13.18 -16.46 -8.07
C ASN A 186 -12.90 -15.34 -9.08
N ASN A 187 -13.94 -14.76 -9.67
CA ASN A 187 -13.78 -13.62 -10.59
C ASN A 187 -13.14 -12.40 -9.92
N TYR A 188 -13.49 -12.14 -8.65
CA TYR A 188 -12.93 -11.05 -7.87
C TYR A 188 -11.46 -11.30 -7.52
N ASN A 189 -11.12 -12.49 -7.01
CA ASN A 189 -9.73 -12.84 -6.67
C ASN A 189 -8.85 -12.90 -7.93
N GLN A 190 -9.39 -13.32 -9.08
CA GLN A 190 -8.70 -13.24 -10.36
C GLN A 190 -8.46 -11.78 -10.78
N TRP A 191 -9.47 -10.90 -10.68
CA TRP A 191 -9.29 -9.47 -10.92
C TRP A 191 -8.25 -8.85 -9.99
N LEU A 192 -8.22 -9.26 -8.72
CA LEU A 192 -7.23 -8.80 -7.74
C LEU A 192 -5.80 -9.14 -8.20
N LYS A 193 -5.58 -10.40 -8.59
CA LYS A 193 -4.31 -10.87 -9.15
C LYS A 193 -3.90 -10.10 -10.42
N GLU A 194 -4.86 -9.81 -11.28
CA GLU A 194 -4.63 -8.99 -12.48
C GLU A 194 -4.22 -7.55 -12.12
N GLN A 195 -4.83 -6.94 -11.10
CA GLN A 195 -4.41 -5.61 -10.62
C GLN A 195 -3.00 -5.64 -10.02
N THR A 196 -2.69 -6.63 -9.19
CA THR A 196 -1.34 -6.79 -8.62
C THR A 196 -0.30 -6.96 -9.72
N THR A 197 -0.59 -7.76 -10.76
CA THR A 197 0.32 -7.96 -11.89
C THR A 197 0.48 -6.70 -12.72
N LYS A 198 -0.63 -5.98 -12.99
CA LYS A 198 -0.65 -4.76 -13.81
C LYS A 198 0.15 -3.62 -13.19
N TYR A 199 0.16 -3.53 -11.87
CA TYR A 199 0.77 -2.43 -11.11
C TYR A 199 1.97 -2.90 -10.28
N ASN A 200 2.57 -4.04 -10.61
CA ASN A 200 3.64 -4.70 -9.85
C ASN A 200 4.85 -3.80 -9.55
N ASP A 201 5.13 -2.81 -10.39
CA ASP A 201 6.23 -1.86 -10.20
C ASP A 201 5.92 -0.78 -9.14
N LEU A 202 4.68 -0.70 -8.65
CA LEU A 202 4.24 0.25 -7.63
C LEU A 202 4.15 -0.42 -6.26
N PHE A 203 4.60 0.29 -5.23
CA PHE A 203 4.54 -0.18 -3.84
C PHE A 203 3.10 -0.51 -3.42
N MET A 204 2.13 0.32 -3.81
CA MET A 204 0.74 0.12 -3.44
C MET A 204 0.13 -1.21 -3.92
N SER A 205 0.69 -1.84 -4.96
CA SER A 205 0.17 -3.09 -5.52
C SER A 205 0.36 -4.28 -4.57
N HIS A 206 1.36 -4.17 -3.70
CA HIS A 206 1.67 -5.12 -2.64
C HIS A 206 0.59 -5.14 -1.55
N ILE A 207 -0.23 -4.09 -1.45
CA ILE A 207 -1.33 -4.01 -0.48
C ILE A 207 -2.57 -4.78 -0.97
N PHE A 208 -2.71 -4.98 -2.28
CA PHE A 208 -3.90 -5.61 -2.88
C PHE A 208 -4.20 -7.00 -2.32
N GLN A 209 -3.16 -7.78 -2.03
CA GLN A 209 -3.30 -9.14 -1.49
C GLN A 209 -4.12 -9.22 -0.20
N PHE A 210 -4.11 -8.17 0.63
CA PHE A 210 -4.93 -8.11 1.86
C PHE A 210 -6.44 -8.05 1.59
N HIS A 211 -6.85 -7.80 0.34
CA HIS A 211 -8.24 -7.81 -0.06
C HIS A 211 -8.71 -9.16 -0.62
N TYR A 212 -7.86 -10.19 -0.63
CA TYR A 212 -8.25 -11.54 -1.04
C TYR A 212 -9.45 -12.05 -0.24
N VAL A 213 -10.40 -12.70 -0.91
CA VAL A 213 -11.57 -13.30 -0.26
C VAL A 213 -11.37 -14.81 -0.14
N PRO A 214 -11.17 -15.35 1.09
CA PRO A 214 -10.92 -16.77 1.30
C PRO A 214 -12.15 -17.60 0.95
N GLN A 215 -11.92 -18.87 0.65
CA GLN A 215 -13.00 -19.83 0.44
C GLN A 215 -13.79 -20.08 1.73
N SER A 216 -15.10 -20.24 1.61
CA SER A 216 -15.99 -20.55 2.74
C SER A 216 -16.86 -21.76 2.42
N ASP A 217 -16.97 -22.70 3.35
CA ASP A 217 -17.90 -23.83 3.23
C ASP A 217 -19.31 -23.41 3.66
N PHE A 218 -20.15 -23.04 2.69
CA PHE A 218 -21.56 -22.72 2.93
C PHE A 218 -22.48 -23.95 2.95
N LYS A 219 -21.97 -25.15 2.66
CA LYS A 219 -22.76 -26.39 2.75
C LYS A 219 -22.67 -27.00 4.15
N GLY A 220 -21.58 -26.72 4.87
CA GLY A 220 -21.39 -27.10 6.27
C GLY A 220 -22.17 -26.21 7.25
N ASP A 221 -22.05 -26.56 8.54
CA ASP A 221 -22.53 -25.72 9.63
C ASP A 221 -21.62 -24.49 9.85
N GLU A 222 -21.97 -23.65 10.81
CA GLU A 222 -21.20 -22.45 11.15
C GLU A 222 -19.74 -22.78 11.54
N PHE A 223 -19.52 -23.90 12.22
CA PHE A 223 -18.19 -24.31 12.62
C PHE A 223 -17.35 -24.72 11.41
N ALA A 224 -17.88 -25.56 10.52
CA ALA A 224 -17.22 -25.95 9.27
C ALA A 224 -16.90 -24.73 8.40
N ARG A 225 -17.83 -23.77 8.32
CA ARG A 225 -17.61 -22.51 7.60
C ARG A 225 -16.48 -21.69 8.21
N MET A 226 -16.44 -21.53 9.53
CA MET A 226 -15.36 -20.82 10.21
C MET A 226 -14.01 -21.52 10.00
N GLN A 227 -13.96 -22.85 10.13
CA GLN A 227 -12.74 -23.62 9.88
C GLN A 227 -12.25 -23.46 8.43
N SER A 228 -13.16 -23.42 7.45
CA SER A 228 -12.81 -23.13 6.06
C SER A 228 -12.21 -21.73 5.89
N VAL A 229 -12.79 -20.70 6.52
CA VAL A 229 -12.23 -19.34 6.44
C VAL A 229 -10.83 -19.31 7.05
N LEU A 230 -10.62 -19.95 8.20
CA LEU A 230 -9.34 -20.03 8.87
C LEU A 230 -8.29 -20.79 8.05
N SER A 231 -8.65 -21.93 7.46
CA SER A 231 -7.71 -22.74 6.66
C SER A 231 -7.26 -22.03 5.39
N HIS A 232 -8.10 -21.13 4.86
CA HIS A 232 -7.85 -20.39 3.62
C HIS A 232 -7.49 -18.91 3.85
N TYR A 233 -7.36 -18.46 5.11
CA TYR A 233 -7.18 -17.05 5.45
C TYR A 233 -5.94 -16.44 4.80
N PHE A 234 -4.87 -17.21 4.73
CA PHE A 234 -3.56 -16.79 4.22
C PHE A 234 -3.32 -17.14 2.75
N ASP A 235 -4.26 -17.78 2.06
CA ASP A 235 -4.09 -18.24 0.67
C ASP A 235 -3.72 -17.12 -0.32
N GLY A 236 -4.15 -15.89 -0.01
CA GLY A 236 -3.91 -14.72 -0.84
C GLY A 236 -2.59 -14.01 -0.58
N ILE A 237 -1.84 -14.37 0.46
CA ILE A 237 -0.69 -13.59 0.96
C ILE A 237 0.63 -14.23 0.53
N ASP A 238 1.52 -13.42 -0.06
CA ASP A 238 2.91 -13.78 -0.29
C ASP A 238 3.79 -13.26 0.86
N PHE A 239 4.11 -14.12 1.81
CA PHE A 239 4.98 -13.75 2.94
C PHE A 239 6.46 -13.53 2.57
N ASN A 240 6.87 -13.81 1.34
CA ASN A 240 8.21 -13.45 0.86
C ASN A 240 8.28 -11.98 0.43
N ASP A 241 7.14 -11.32 0.29
CA ASP A 241 7.05 -9.92 -0.05
C ASP A 241 7.43 -9.03 1.15
N THR A 242 8.63 -8.47 1.11
CA THR A 242 9.13 -7.61 2.19
C THR A 242 8.41 -6.26 2.27
N PHE A 243 7.72 -5.82 1.21
CA PHE A 243 6.99 -4.56 1.22
C PHE A 243 5.80 -4.60 2.19
N LEU A 244 5.32 -5.79 2.58
CA LEU A 244 4.28 -5.95 3.58
C LEU A 244 4.65 -5.35 4.95
N LEU A 245 5.94 -5.21 5.26
CA LEU A 245 6.40 -4.59 6.50
C LEU A 245 6.21 -3.05 6.53
N HIS A 246 5.96 -2.46 5.37
CA HIS A 246 5.84 -1.02 5.16
C HIS A 246 4.39 -0.53 5.05
N THR A 247 3.44 -1.40 5.41
CA THR A 247 2.00 -1.13 5.36
C THR A 247 1.35 -1.39 6.72
N LYS A 248 0.29 -0.64 7.02
CA LYS A 248 -0.56 -0.87 8.19
C LYS A 248 -1.43 -2.12 8.03
N ASP A 249 -1.71 -2.51 6.79
CA ASP A 249 -2.68 -3.56 6.49
C ASP A 249 -2.20 -4.93 6.96
N LEU A 250 -0.88 -5.17 7.01
CA LEU A 250 -0.33 -6.37 7.65
C LEU A 250 -0.75 -6.47 9.13
N THR A 251 -0.63 -5.38 9.89
CA THR A 251 -1.02 -5.35 11.31
C THR A 251 -2.53 -5.59 11.45
N ASN A 252 -3.34 -4.93 10.62
CA ASN A 252 -4.79 -5.10 10.62
C ASN A 252 -5.18 -6.55 10.28
N PHE A 253 -4.57 -7.11 9.25
CA PHE A 253 -4.81 -8.47 8.77
C PHE A 253 -4.47 -9.52 9.84
N ILE A 254 -3.30 -9.43 10.47
CA ILE A 254 -2.93 -10.33 11.57
C ILE A 254 -3.86 -10.15 12.78
N THR A 255 -4.25 -8.92 13.11
CA THR A 255 -5.20 -8.64 14.20
C THR A 255 -6.56 -9.28 13.91
N THR A 256 -7.06 -9.14 12.68
CA THR A 256 -8.31 -9.76 12.24
C THR A 256 -8.25 -11.28 12.36
N TYR A 257 -7.16 -11.92 11.93
CA TYR A 257 -6.96 -13.36 12.09
C TYR A 257 -7.03 -13.80 13.56
N VAL A 258 -6.28 -13.14 14.44
CA VAL A 258 -6.26 -13.47 15.88
C VAL A 258 -7.65 -13.34 16.49
N ASN A 259 -8.39 -12.29 16.12
CA ASN A 259 -9.74 -12.07 16.63
C ASN A 259 -10.72 -13.18 16.23
N MET A 260 -10.54 -13.85 15.08
CA MET A 260 -11.38 -14.98 14.67
C MET A 260 -11.25 -16.20 15.61
N TYR A 261 -10.14 -16.33 16.35
CA TYR A 261 -9.97 -17.39 17.36
C TYR A 261 -10.48 -16.98 18.75
N ALA A 262 -10.64 -15.68 18.97
CA ALA A 262 -11.12 -15.14 20.24
C ALA A 262 -12.64 -14.92 20.28
N SER A 263 -13.31 -15.06 19.13
CA SER A 263 -14.77 -15.02 19.00
C SER A 263 -15.37 -16.41 19.11
#